data_AF-A0A5C7HPB7-F1
#
_entry.id   AF-A0A5C7HPB7-F1
#
_cell.length_a   1.000
_cell.length_b   1.000
_cell.length_c   1.000
_cell.angle_alpha   90.00
_cell.angle_beta   90.00
_cell.angle_gamma   90.00
#
_symmetry.space_group_name_H-M   'P 1'
#
loop_
_entity.id
_entity.type
_entity.pdbx_description
1 polymer ?
#
loop_
_entity_poly.entity_id
_entity_poly.type
_entity_poly.pdbx_seq_one_letter_code
_entity_poly.pdbx_strand_id
1 'polypeptide(L)'
;MANNFFGKTQIPSRLANLTNLTYLNLSNAGFRGQIPIQISSLTRLVTLDLSSLSSSYLEDGDLQLENPKLKVLVKNLIELRELYLDGVNVSAHGNEWGQVLSSSLPNLQVLSLSNCYLSGPIHSSLADLHSLSVIRLDGNDLSSPVPEFLADLPSLTILSLVDCDLYGKLSENIFKVSTLETLDLTSNKLLQGSLPDFPQNNSLQTLMLTNTNLSGTLPHSIGNLKSLSALGLAFCNFVGPLPTSMGNLTQLEYVDLSSNNFTGSIPSFHMSKSLIHLDLSQNVLTGHCPGVYESWNECEAQINGFEGSFVESYSVM
;
A
#
# COMPACT_ATOMS: atom_id res chain seq x y z
N MET A 1 5.75 -24.26 4.38
CA MET A 1 4.57 -25.06 3.96
C MET A 1 3.53 -24.17 3.29
N ALA A 2 3.92 -23.02 2.72
CA ALA A 2 3.00 -22.07 2.08
C ALA A 2 2.17 -22.73 0.96
N ASN A 3 0.96 -22.23 0.75
CA ASN A 3 0.07 -22.60 -0.35
C ASN A 3 -0.28 -24.11 -0.41
N ASN A 4 -0.26 -24.81 0.72
CA ASN A 4 -0.75 -26.20 0.83
C ASN A 4 -2.10 -26.21 1.54
N PHE A 5 -3.10 -26.92 1.04
CA PHE A 5 -4.41 -26.96 1.72
C PHE A 5 -4.46 -28.04 2.82
N PHE A 6 -4.34 -27.66 4.09
CA PHE A 6 -4.42 -28.57 5.24
C PHE A 6 -5.85 -28.79 5.77
N GLY A 7 -6.86 -28.64 4.90
CA GLY A 7 -8.22 -29.10 5.18
C GLY A 7 -8.95 -28.37 6.30
N LYS A 8 -8.72 -27.05 6.49
CA LYS A 8 -9.38 -26.24 7.53
C LYS A 8 -9.10 -26.75 8.96
N THR A 9 -7.92 -27.34 9.17
CA THR A 9 -7.46 -27.83 10.48
C THR A 9 -6.77 -26.74 11.29
N GLN A 10 -6.55 -26.98 12.59
CA GLN A 10 -5.74 -26.09 13.43
C GLN A 10 -4.25 -26.28 13.16
N ILE A 11 -3.47 -25.20 13.33
CA ILE A 11 -2.01 -25.28 13.31
C ILE A 11 -1.55 -26.22 14.44
N PRO A 12 -0.79 -27.29 14.16
CA PRO A 12 -0.36 -28.22 15.20
C PRO A 12 0.62 -27.59 16.17
N SER A 13 0.30 -27.56 17.48
CA SER A 13 1.18 -27.01 18.52
C SER A 13 2.55 -27.68 18.60
N ARG A 14 2.65 -28.95 18.17
CA ARG A 14 3.91 -29.71 18.05
C ARG A 14 4.94 -29.10 17.09
N LEU A 15 4.56 -28.14 16.24
CA LEU A 15 5.51 -27.35 15.44
C LEU A 15 6.53 -26.63 16.31
N ALA A 16 6.15 -26.30 17.56
CA ALA A 16 7.05 -25.72 18.55
C ALA A 16 8.24 -26.61 18.93
N ASN A 17 8.21 -27.91 18.62
CA ASN A 17 9.34 -28.81 18.86
C ASN A 17 10.49 -28.58 17.86
N LEU A 18 10.26 -27.82 16.79
CA LEU A 18 11.26 -27.51 15.76
C LEU A 18 12.10 -26.30 16.16
N THR A 19 12.76 -26.37 17.32
CA THR A 19 13.42 -25.24 18.00
C THR A 19 14.57 -24.58 17.22
N ASN A 20 15.06 -25.22 16.16
CA ASN A 20 16.08 -24.66 15.27
C ASN A 20 15.51 -23.85 14.09
N LEU A 21 14.18 -23.72 13.97
CA LEU A 21 13.57 -22.94 12.90
C LEU A 21 13.95 -21.46 12.99
N THR A 22 14.42 -20.93 11.87
CA THR A 22 14.62 -19.50 11.64
C THR A 22 13.56 -18.92 10.71
N TYR A 23 12.87 -19.76 9.96
CA TYR A 23 11.85 -19.36 8.99
C TYR A 23 10.63 -20.27 9.14
N LEU A 24 9.48 -19.71 9.49
CA LEU A 24 8.22 -20.41 9.53
C LEU A 24 7.22 -19.70 8.62
N ASN A 25 6.91 -20.33 7.49
CA ASN A 25 5.89 -19.87 6.56
C ASN A 25 4.79 -20.92 6.41
N LEU A 26 3.60 -20.56 6.89
CA LEU A 26 2.34 -21.29 6.78
C LEU A 26 1.29 -20.48 6.01
N SER A 27 1.68 -19.50 5.17
CA SER A 27 0.70 -18.66 4.49
C SER A 27 -0.17 -19.43 3.53
N ASN A 28 -1.44 -19.01 3.48
CA ASN A 28 -2.49 -19.56 2.62
C ASN A 28 -2.56 -21.09 2.70
N ALA A 29 -2.25 -21.64 3.88
CA ALA A 29 -2.18 -23.08 4.07
C ALA A 29 -3.54 -23.70 4.49
N GLY A 30 -4.60 -22.89 4.47
CA GLY A 30 -5.96 -23.31 4.85
C GLY A 30 -6.06 -23.76 6.31
N PHE A 31 -5.19 -23.28 7.20
CA PHE A 31 -5.35 -23.47 8.64
C PHE A 31 -6.44 -22.54 9.19
N ARG A 32 -7.03 -22.94 10.32
CA ARG A 32 -8.17 -22.28 10.96
C ARG A 32 -8.06 -22.26 12.47
N GLY A 33 -8.81 -21.37 13.10
CA GLY A 33 -8.91 -21.24 14.55
C GLY A 33 -7.68 -20.63 15.21
N GLN A 34 -7.56 -20.85 16.53
CA GLN A 34 -6.56 -20.18 17.36
C GLN A 34 -5.12 -20.54 16.95
N ILE A 35 -4.30 -19.52 16.70
CA ILE A 35 -2.86 -19.69 16.49
C ILE A 35 -2.23 -20.22 17.79
N PRO A 36 -1.48 -21.33 17.75
CA PRO A 36 -0.87 -21.93 18.93
C PRO A 36 0.25 -21.06 19.48
N ILE A 37 0.06 -20.59 20.72
CA ILE A 37 1.03 -19.84 21.53
C ILE A 37 2.40 -20.51 21.58
N GLN A 38 2.48 -21.83 21.48
CA GLN A 38 3.74 -22.56 21.51
C GLN A 38 4.73 -22.12 20.40
N ILE A 39 4.26 -21.47 19.32
CA ILE A 39 5.13 -20.81 18.32
C ILE A 39 6.07 -19.79 18.99
N SER A 40 5.64 -19.11 20.06
CA SER A 40 6.49 -18.19 20.85
C SER A 40 7.74 -18.84 21.47
N SER A 41 7.84 -20.18 21.50
CA SER A 41 9.03 -20.89 21.97
C SER A 41 10.10 -21.05 20.88
N LEU A 42 9.78 -20.75 19.63
CA LEU A 42 10.69 -20.78 18.49
C LEU A 42 11.52 -19.49 18.46
N THR A 43 12.33 -19.26 19.49
CA THR A 43 13.05 -18.00 19.74
C THR A 43 14.11 -17.64 18.69
N ARG A 44 14.43 -18.56 17.78
CA ARG A 44 15.36 -18.36 16.66
C ARG A 44 14.68 -17.86 15.38
N LEU A 45 13.35 -17.72 15.39
CA LEU A 45 12.60 -17.24 14.23
C LEU A 45 13.03 -15.83 13.85
N VAL A 46 13.38 -15.70 12.57
CA VAL A 46 13.66 -14.45 11.87
C VAL A 46 12.45 -14.03 11.04
N THR A 47 11.75 -14.99 10.43
CA THR A 47 10.53 -14.75 9.66
C THR A 47 9.39 -15.63 10.18
N LEU A 48 8.25 -15.00 10.44
CA LEU A 48 6.99 -15.66 10.76
C LEU A 48 5.92 -15.16 9.79
N ASP A 49 5.47 -16.05 8.91
CA ASP A 49 4.39 -15.81 7.98
C ASP A 49 3.25 -16.79 8.27
N LEU A 50 2.14 -16.25 8.80
CA LEU A 50 0.90 -16.95 9.08
C LEU A 50 -0.26 -16.33 8.28
N SER A 51 0.03 -15.54 7.24
CA SER A 51 -1.01 -14.84 6.46
C SER A 51 -2.02 -15.83 5.87
N SER A 52 -3.30 -15.50 5.97
CA SER A 52 -4.40 -16.31 5.48
C SER A 52 -5.36 -15.42 4.70
N LEU A 53 -5.04 -15.20 3.42
CA LEU A 53 -5.90 -14.46 2.51
C LEU A 53 -7.00 -15.39 1.99
N SER A 54 -8.03 -15.60 2.81
CA SER A 54 -9.24 -16.29 2.37
C SER A 54 -9.94 -15.44 1.31
N SER A 55 -10.08 -15.96 0.09
CA SER A 55 -10.81 -15.30 -1.01
C SER A 55 -12.32 -15.19 -0.75
N SER A 56 -12.81 -15.79 0.33
CA SER A 56 -14.20 -15.72 0.74
C SER A 56 -14.27 -15.01 2.09
N TYR A 57 -14.48 -13.69 2.04
CA TYR A 57 -15.13 -12.97 3.12
C TYR A 57 -16.34 -13.82 3.56
N LEU A 58 -16.48 -14.10 4.86
CA LEU A 58 -17.65 -14.74 5.52
C LEU A 58 -17.55 -16.24 5.90
N GLU A 59 -16.38 -16.89 5.87
CA GLU A 59 -16.30 -18.25 6.43
C GLU A 59 -15.95 -18.28 7.93
N ASP A 60 -16.78 -18.99 8.71
CA ASP A 60 -16.55 -19.28 10.12
C ASP A 60 -15.23 -20.05 10.35
N GLY A 61 -14.43 -19.60 11.33
CA GLY A 61 -13.21 -20.27 11.78
C GLY A 61 -11.87 -19.78 11.22
N ASP A 62 -11.74 -18.55 10.72
CA ASP A 62 -10.45 -18.01 10.29
C ASP A 62 -9.36 -18.08 11.37
N LEU A 63 -8.09 -17.94 10.96
CA LEU A 63 -6.98 -17.89 11.93
C LEU A 63 -7.17 -16.70 12.86
N GLN A 64 -7.04 -16.94 14.16
CA GLN A 64 -7.34 -15.92 15.18
C GLN A 64 -6.32 -15.87 16.32
N LEU A 65 -6.21 -14.69 16.95
CA LEU A 65 -5.44 -14.41 18.15
C LEU A 65 -6.33 -13.84 19.28
N GLU A 66 -7.34 -14.62 19.71
CA GLU A 66 -8.28 -14.19 20.74
C GLU A 66 -7.72 -14.38 22.16
N ASN A 67 -7.44 -15.64 22.54
CA ASN A 67 -6.86 -15.98 23.84
C ASN A 67 -5.97 -17.23 23.74
N PRO A 68 -4.64 -17.10 23.84
CA PRO A 68 -3.91 -15.88 24.15
C PRO A 68 -3.70 -14.95 22.92
N LYS A 69 -3.62 -13.64 23.20
CA LYS A 69 -3.51 -12.56 22.20
C LYS A 69 -2.09 -12.42 21.59
N LEU A 70 -1.96 -11.54 20.60
CA LEU A 70 -0.71 -11.14 19.93
C LEU A 70 0.49 -11.00 20.87
N LYS A 71 0.32 -10.31 22.00
CA LYS A 71 1.37 -10.10 23.02
C LYS A 71 2.05 -11.38 23.47
N VAL A 72 1.28 -12.46 23.61
CA VAL A 72 1.80 -13.74 24.08
C VAL A 72 2.51 -14.49 22.96
N LEU A 73 2.00 -14.39 21.72
CA LEU A 73 2.63 -14.98 20.54
C LEU A 73 4.04 -14.42 20.30
N VAL A 74 4.20 -13.09 20.34
CA VAL A 74 5.45 -12.44 19.97
C VAL A 74 6.46 -12.25 21.11
N LYS A 75 6.06 -12.57 22.35
CA LYS A 75 6.79 -12.22 23.59
C LYS A 75 8.29 -12.58 23.59
N ASN A 76 8.66 -13.73 23.03
CA ASN A 76 10.05 -14.21 23.06
C ASN A 76 10.70 -14.25 21.66
N LEU A 77 10.07 -13.66 20.65
CA LEU A 77 10.56 -13.69 19.26
C LEU A 77 11.50 -12.51 18.97
N ILE A 78 12.51 -12.33 19.81
CA ILE A 78 13.40 -11.14 19.76
C ILE A 78 14.24 -11.05 18.48
N GLU A 79 14.47 -12.18 17.81
CA GLU A 79 15.22 -12.29 16.56
C GLU A 79 14.34 -12.01 15.32
N LEU A 80 13.03 -11.84 15.52
CA LEU A 80 12.08 -11.69 14.42
C LEU A 80 12.30 -10.36 13.69
N ARG A 81 12.48 -10.46 12.38
CA ARG A 81 12.64 -9.34 11.45
C ARG A 81 11.43 -9.17 10.56
N GLU A 82 10.71 -10.25 10.27
CA GLU A 82 9.57 -10.21 9.37
C GLU A 82 8.37 -10.90 10.01
N LEU A 83 7.26 -10.16 10.12
CA LEU A 83 5.99 -10.63 10.63
C LEU A 83 4.89 -10.36 9.59
N TYR A 84 4.28 -11.44 9.11
CA TYR A 84 3.13 -11.41 8.21
C TYR A 84 1.97 -12.16 8.86
N LEU A 85 0.89 -11.44 9.12
CA LEU A 85 -0.36 -11.99 9.68
C LEU A 85 -1.57 -11.56 8.85
N ASP A 86 -1.40 -11.23 7.57
CA ASP A 86 -2.49 -10.69 6.76
C ASP A 86 -3.70 -11.63 6.75
N GLY A 87 -4.90 -11.11 6.99
CA GLY A 87 -6.13 -11.91 7.10
C GLY A 87 -6.27 -12.73 8.38
N VAL A 88 -5.34 -12.62 9.35
CA VAL A 88 -5.52 -13.21 10.69
C VAL A 88 -6.38 -12.28 11.53
N ASN A 89 -7.40 -12.82 12.18
CA ASN A 89 -8.18 -12.07 13.16
C ASN A 89 -7.35 -11.77 14.43
N VAL A 90 -6.70 -10.61 14.44
CA VAL A 90 -5.94 -10.12 15.60
C VAL A 90 -6.85 -9.39 16.58
N SER A 91 -7.87 -8.66 16.10
CA SER A 91 -8.85 -7.92 16.93
C SER A 91 -8.20 -7.13 18.07
N ALA A 92 -7.17 -6.33 17.74
CA ALA A 92 -6.46 -5.51 18.71
C ALA A 92 -6.88 -4.05 18.58
N HIS A 93 -7.33 -3.48 19.70
CA HIS A 93 -7.86 -2.12 19.73
C HIS A 93 -6.77 -1.08 20.02
N GLY A 94 -6.77 -0.04 19.20
CA GLY A 94 -5.99 1.18 19.38
C GLY A 94 -4.50 0.96 19.58
N ASN A 95 -3.94 1.61 20.59
CA ASN A 95 -2.50 1.68 20.79
C ASN A 95 -1.85 0.36 21.23
N GLU A 96 -2.64 -0.68 21.57
CA GLU A 96 -2.13 -1.91 22.18
C GLU A 96 -1.18 -2.68 21.27
N TRP A 97 -1.54 -2.87 20.00
CA TRP A 97 -0.75 -3.68 19.08
C TRP A 97 0.59 -3.00 18.75
N GLY A 98 0.60 -1.69 18.54
CA GLY A 98 1.82 -0.92 18.28
C GLY A 98 2.82 -0.99 19.43
N GLN A 99 2.34 -0.85 20.68
CA GLN A 99 3.18 -0.99 21.88
C GLN A 99 3.70 -2.42 22.08
N VAL A 100 2.86 -3.43 21.81
CA VAL A 100 3.25 -4.84 21.91
C VAL A 100 4.37 -5.17 20.93
N LEU A 101 4.23 -4.75 19.67
CA LEU A 101 5.24 -4.99 18.65
C LEU A 101 6.54 -4.26 18.98
N SER A 102 6.48 -2.97 19.32
CA SER A 102 7.69 -2.19 19.63
C SER A 102 8.45 -2.73 20.84
N SER A 103 7.74 -3.20 21.87
CA SER A 103 8.36 -3.76 23.08
C SER A 103 8.86 -5.20 22.94
N SER A 104 8.30 -5.99 22.02
CA SER A 104 8.63 -7.42 21.89
C SER A 104 9.56 -7.73 20.71
N LEU A 105 9.55 -6.90 19.67
CA LEU A 105 10.21 -7.16 18.38
C LEU A 105 11.16 -6.02 17.99
N PRO A 106 12.25 -5.78 18.75
CA PRO A 106 13.12 -4.61 18.55
C PRO A 106 13.86 -4.59 17.19
N ASN A 107 13.96 -5.75 16.52
CA ASN A 107 14.64 -5.92 15.25
C ASN A 107 13.70 -5.99 14.04
N LEU A 108 12.41 -5.64 14.22
CA LEU A 108 11.41 -5.76 13.17
C LEU A 108 11.74 -4.86 11.97
N GLN A 109 11.66 -5.45 10.78
CA GLN A 109 11.95 -4.84 9.48
C GLN A 109 10.71 -4.81 8.59
N VAL A 110 9.92 -5.88 8.61
CA VAL A 110 8.68 -6.00 7.83
C VAL A 110 7.52 -6.30 8.76
N LEU A 111 6.50 -5.46 8.68
CA LEU A 111 5.22 -5.62 9.36
C LEU A 111 4.10 -5.62 8.32
N SER A 112 3.44 -6.77 8.16
CA SER A 112 2.26 -6.91 7.32
C SER A 112 1.10 -7.47 8.16
N LEU A 113 0.11 -6.61 8.41
CA LEU A 113 -1.10 -6.93 9.17
C LEU A 113 -2.35 -6.47 8.42
N SER A 114 -2.40 -6.64 7.10
CA SER A 114 -3.57 -6.24 6.31
C SER A 114 -4.78 -7.12 6.69
N ASN A 115 -5.98 -6.53 6.73
CA ASN A 115 -7.24 -7.21 7.07
C ASN A 115 -7.17 -7.97 8.41
N CYS A 116 -6.62 -7.35 9.46
CA CYS A 116 -6.39 -7.98 10.77
C CYS A 116 -7.37 -7.55 11.86
N TYR A 117 -8.43 -6.79 11.50
CA TYR A 117 -9.38 -6.19 12.45
C TYR A 117 -8.67 -5.30 13.49
N LEU A 118 -7.61 -4.61 13.08
CA LEU A 118 -6.93 -3.64 13.93
C LEU A 118 -7.74 -2.34 13.97
N SER A 119 -7.72 -1.67 15.12
CA SER A 119 -8.17 -0.29 15.22
C SER A 119 -7.04 0.65 15.59
N GLY A 120 -7.19 1.94 15.27
CA GLY A 120 -6.18 2.96 15.51
C GLY A 120 -6.41 3.79 16.77
N PRO A 121 -5.53 4.77 17.02
CA PRO A 121 -4.45 5.21 16.13
C PRO A 121 -3.22 4.29 16.16
N ILE A 122 -2.37 4.42 15.14
CA ILE A 122 -1.02 3.82 15.16
C ILE A 122 -0.20 4.53 16.26
N HIS A 123 0.26 3.77 17.25
CA HIS A 123 0.95 4.33 18.41
C HIS A 123 2.39 4.78 18.07
N SER A 124 2.84 5.88 18.68
CA SER A 124 4.16 6.49 18.44
C SER A 124 5.35 5.61 18.84
N SER A 125 5.15 4.58 19.65
CA SER A 125 6.21 3.63 20.00
C SER A 125 6.74 2.83 18.80
N LEU A 126 6.03 2.80 17.66
CA LEU A 126 6.60 2.24 16.43
C LEU A 126 7.79 3.05 15.91
N ALA A 127 7.94 4.32 16.31
CA ALA A 127 9.15 5.10 16.03
C ALA A 127 10.42 4.48 16.65
N ASP A 128 10.29 3.68 17.71
CA ASP A 128 11.41 2.99 18.35
C ASP A 128 11.96 1.84 17.47
N LEU A 129 11.20 1.39 16.47
CA LEU A 129 11.60 0.33 15.54
C LEU A 129 12.41 0.90 14.37
N HIS A 130 13.66 1.29 14.65
CA HIS A 130 14.54 1.95 13.69
C HIS A 130 14.87 1.11 12.43
N SER A 131 14.71 -0.22 12.52
CA SER A 131 14.91 -1.14 11.39
C SER A 131 13.65 -1.31 10.52
N LEU A 132 12.51 -0.76 10.94
CA LEU A 132 11.24 -0.94 10.26
C LEU A 132 11.27 -0.26 8.89
N SER A 133 11.08 -1.07 7.86
CA SER A 133 11.21 -0.69 6.45
C SER A 133 9.92 -0.84 5.67
N VAL A 134 9.11 -1.83 6.03
CA VAL A 134 7.85 -2.13 5.35
C VAL A 134 6.73 -2.15 6.38
N ILE A 135 5.70 -1.33 6.13
CA ILE A 135 4.47 -1.28 6.90
C ILE A 135 3.30 -1.46 5.93
N ARG A 136 2.56 -2.56 6.08
CA ARG A 136 1.29 -2.79 5.37
C ARG A 136 0.20 -3.06 6.39
N LEU A 137 -0.82 -2.20 6.41
CA LEU A 137 -1.95 -2.28 7.35
C LEU A 137 -3.28 -2.17 6.62
N ASP A 138 -3.33 -2.53 5.34
CA ASP A 138 -4.49 -2.31 4.48
C ASP A 138 -5.77 -2.98 5.03
N GLY A 139 -6.94 -2.38 4.82
CA GLY A 139 -8.23 -2.97 5.21
C GLY A 139 -8.42 -3.13 6.72
N ASN A 140 -7.83 -2.24 7.52
CA ASN A 140 -8.06 -2.17 8.97
C ASN A 140 -8.84 -0.90 9.33
N ASP A 141 -9.65 -0.91 10.39
CA ASP A 141 -10.41 0.27 10.82
C ASP A 141 -9.55 1.18 11.70
N LEU A 142 -8.50 1.78 11.13
CA LEU A 142 -7.61 2.65 11.89
C LEU A 142 -8.32 3.91 12.37
N SER A 143 -9.22 4.48 11.58
CA SER A 143 -10.07 5.60 12.00
C SER A 143 -9.25 6.70 12.69
N SER A 144 -8.14 7.13 12.07
CA SER A 144 -7.18 8.06 12.68
C SER A 144 -6.41 8.89 11.65
N PRO A 145 -5.75 10.01 12.05
CA PRO A 145 -4.78 10.67 11.20
C PRO A 145 -3.55 9.79 10.92
N VAL A 146 -2.87 10.06 9.82
CA VAL A 146 -1.54 9.47 9.54
C VAL A 146 -0.53 10.09 10.52
N PRO A 147 0.13 9.31 11.39
CA PRO A 147 1.08 9.87 12.35
C PRO A 147 2.33 10.44 11.68
N GLU A 148 2.77 11.62 12.12
CA GLU A 148 3.93 12.31 11.54
C GLU A 148 5.24 11.54 11.73
N PHE A 149 5.38 10.79 12.82
CA PHE A 149 6.61 10.03 13.13
C PHE A 149 6.94 8.99 12.05
N LEU A 150 5.97 8.57 11.23
CA LEU A 150 6.23 7.64 10.12
C LEU A 150 7.23 8.24 9.12
N ALA A 151 7.24 9.57 8.96
CA ALA A 151 8.21 10.26 8.12
C ALA A 151 9.62 10.30 8.74
N ASP A 152 9.75 10.03 10.03
CA ASP A 152 11.03 10.02 10.76
C ASP A 152 11.68 8.62 10.80
N LEU A 153 11.00 7.59 10.30
CA LEU A 153 11.54 6.23 10.25
C LEU A 153 12.68 6.16 9.22
N PRO A 154 13.93 5.86 9.66
CA PRO A 154 15.11 6.03 8.81
C PRO A 154 15.24 4.97 7.71
N SER A 155 14.51 3.86 7.84
CA SER A 155 14.57 2.71 6.92
C SER A 155 13.29 2.52 6.11
N LEU A 156 12.29 3.40 6.25
CA LEU A 156 10.96 3.20 5.64
C LEU A 156 11.04 3.26 4.12
N THR A 157 10.72 2.15 3.46
CA THR A 157 10.67 2.00 2.00
C THR A 157 9.24 1.79 1.49
N ILE A 158 8.37 1.14 2.27
CA ILE A 158 6.99 0.88 1.89
C ILE A 158 6.05 1.27 3.02
N LEU A 159 5.11 2.15 2.71
CA LEU A 159 3.96 2.46 3.56
C LEU A 159 2.67 2.23 2.77
N SER A 160 1.90 1.22 3.17
CA SER A 160 0.59 0.89 2.62
C SER A 160 -0.46 0.93 3.72
N LEU A 161 -1.42 1.84 3.59
CA LEU A 161 -2.55 2.05 4.49
C LEU A 161 -3.85 2.15 3.69
N VAL A 162 -4.05 1.24 2.73
CA VAL A 162 -5.21 1.23 1.84
C VAL A 162 -6.47 0.93 2.63
N ASP A 163 -7.54 1.70 2.42
CA ASP A 163 -8.85 1.46 3.03
C ASP A 163 -8.77 1.34 4.56
N CYS A 164 -8.19 2.38 5.21
CA CYS A 164 -7.91 2.41 6.64
C CYS A 164 -8.78 3.40 7.43
N ASP A 165 -9.80 3.97 6.78
CA ASP A 165 -10.61 5.11 7.26
C ASP A 165 -9.77 6.28 7.81
N LEU A 166 -8.62 6.56 7.17
CA LEU A 166 -7.74 7.65 7.58
C LEU A 166 -8.39 9.02 7.28
N TYR A 167 -8.21 9.96 8.20
CA TYR A 167 -8.77 11.30 8.08
C TYR A 167 -7.78 12.41 8.45
N GLY A 168 -8.18 13.66 8.18
CA GLY A 168 -7.39 14.84 8.53
C GLY A 168 -6.32 15.16 7.48
N LYS A 169 -5.42 16.10 7.79
CA LYS A 169 -4.41 16.57 6.84
C LYS A 169 -3.21 15.61 6.83
N LEU A 170 -2.88 15.07 5.67
CA LEU A 170 -1.63 14.34 5.44
C LEU A 170 -0.44 15.31 5.56
N SER A 171 0.54 14.95 6.39
CA SER A 171 1.76 15.74 6.55
C SER A 171 2.59 15.71 5.26
N GLU A 172 3.13 16.87 4.85
CA GLU A 172 3.98 16.98 3.67
C GLU A 172 5.32 16.23 3.82
N ASN A 173 5.72 15.92 5.06
CA ASN A 173 7.00 15.29 5.35
C ASN A 173 7.08 13.87 4.80
N ILE A 174 5.96 13.14 4.69
CA ILE A 174 5.97 11.77 4.17
C ILE A 174 6.46 11.72 2.71
N PHE A 175 6.16 12.74 1.91
CA PHE A 175 6.60 12.86 0.52
C PHE A 175 8.09 13.21 0.37
N LYS A 176 8.73 13.63 1.47
CA LYS A 176 10.14 14.04 1.51
C LYS A 176 11.07 12.94 2.05
N VAL A 177 10.52 11.80 2.47
CA VAL A 177 11.31 10.66 2.95
C VAL A 177 12.13 10.09 1.80
N SER A 178 13.45 10.18 1.91
CA SER A 178 14.36 9.82 0.80
C SER A 178 14.43 8.32 0.53
N THR A 179 14.07 7.48 1.50
CA THR A 179 14.06 6.01 1.38
C THR A 179 12.72 5.48 0.88
N LEU A 180 11.66 6.29 0.87
CA LEU A 180 10.31 5.82 0.57
C LEU A 180 10.18 5.54 -0.93
N GLU A 181 9.89 4.28 -1.26
CA GLU A 181 9.71 3.78 -2.61
C GLU A 181 8.22 3.62 -2.96
N THR A 182 7.41 3.20 -1.99
CA THR A 182 5.96 3.02 -2.16
C THR A 182 5.20 3.77 -1.07
N LEU A 183 4.32 4.66 -1.51
CA LEU A 183 3.27 5.25 -0.69
C LEU A 183 1.92 4.91 -1.28
N ASP A 184 1.14 4.08 -0.57
CA ASP A 184 -0.23 3.75 -0.95
C ASP A 184 -1.20 4.12 0.19
N LEU A 185 -2.04 5.11 -0.08
CA LEU A 185 -3.08 5.62 0.81
C LEU A 185 -4.46 5.52 0.14
N THR A 186 -4.61 4.64 -0.85
CA THR A 186 -5.83 4.48 -1.64
C THR A 186 -7.05 4.26 -0.75
N SER A 187 -8.20 4.80 -1.15
CA SER A 187 -9.49 4.62 -0.49
C SER A 187 -9.62 5.21 0.92
N ASN A 188 -8.81 6.20 1.28
CA ASN A 188 -9.00 6.99 2.51
C ASN A 188 -9.75 8.29 2.22
N LYS A 189 -11.08 8.19 2.05
CA LYS A 189 -11.94 9.29 1.56
C LYS A 189 -11.96 10.54 2.43
N LEU A 190 -11.62 10.45 3.71
CA LEU A 190 -11.58 11.59 4.64
C LEU A 190 -10.18 12.21 4.76
N LEU A 191 -9.16 11.61 4.12
CA LEU A 191 -7.79 12.08 4.13
C LEU A 191 -7.65 13.28 3.19
N GLN A 192 -7.16 14.39 3.72
CA GLN A 192 -7.05 15.68 3.04
C GLN A 192 -5.58 16.08 2.90
N GLY A 193 -5.32 17.06 2.04
CA GLY A 193 -3.99 17.63 1.86
C GLY A 193 -3.74 18.06 0.43
N SER A 194 -2.47 18.33 0.14
CA SER A 194 -1.97 18.69 -1.19
C SER A 194 -0.58 18.11 -1.36
N LEU A 195 -0.16 17.87 -2.60
CA LEU A 195 1.19 17.42 -2.88
C LEU A 195 2.19 18.58 -2.67
N PRO A 196 3.24 18.40 -1.86
CA PRO A 196 4.29 19.40 -1.68
C PRO A 196 5.31 19.32 -2.82
N ASP A 197 6.29 20.23 -2.80
CA ASP A 197 7.44 20.06 -3.69
C ASP A 197 8.25 18.80 -3.36
N PHE A 198 8.59 18.03 -4.39
CA PHE A 198 9.38 16.81 -4.28
C PHE A 198 10.89 17.11 -4.37
N PRO A 199 11.73 16.54 -3.50
CA PRO A 199 13.18 16.67 -3.58
C PRO A 199 13.76 16.00 -4.84
N GLN A 200 14.94 16.43 -5.28
CA GLN A 200 15.61 15.88 -6.48
C GLN A 200 16.01 14.40 -6.34
N ASN A 201 16.41 13.97 -5.14
CA ASN A 201 16.85 12.59 -4.87
C ASN A 201 15.73 11.76 -4.23
N ASN A 202 14.52 11.87 -4.75
CA ASN A 202 13.37 11.12 -4.24
C ASN A 202 13.38 9.68 -4.79
N SER A 203 13.13 8.69 -3.94
CA SER A 203 13.14 7.26 -4.30
C SER A 203 11.78 6.70 -4.69
N LEU A 204 10.70 7.51 -4.67
CA LEU A 204 9.36 7.05 -4.97
C LEU A 204 9.27 6.41 -6.36
N GLN A 205 8.82 5.16 -6.34
CA GLN A 205 8.49 4.33 -7.50
C GLN A 205 6.98 4.21 -7.67
N THR A 206 6.23 4.23 -6.57
CA THR A 206 4.77 4.07 -6.55
C THR A 206 4.15 5.11 -5.64
N LEU A 207 3.27 5.93 -6.20
CA LEU A 207 2.46 6.90 -5.47
C LEU A 207 0.98 6.69 -5.79
N MET A 208 0.25 6.11 -4.84
CA MET A 208 -1.17 5.78 -4.97
C MET A 208 -1.96 6.53 -3.90
N LEU A 209 -2.78 7.49 -4.35
CA LEU A 209 -3.63 8.34 -3.52
C LEU A 209 -5.08 8.31 -4.02
N THR A 210 -5.42 7.31 -4.84
CA THR A 210 -6.74 7.17 -5.46
C THR A 210 -7.85 7.19 -4.41
N ASN A 211 -8.96 7.87 -4.70
CA ASN A 211 -10.15 7.92 -3.84
C ASN A 211 -9.84 8.50 -2.44
N THR A 212 -9.09 9.60 -2.42
CA THR A 212 -8.82 10.43 -1.23
C THR A 212 -9.36 11.85 -1.43
N ASN A 213 -9.42 12.66 -0.38
CA ASN A 213 -9.84 14.06 -0.46
C ASN A 213 -8.65 15.02 -0.65
N LEU A 214 -7.54 14.54 -1.22
CA LEU A 214 -6.42 15.41 -1.59
C LEU A 214 -6.82 16.36 -2.72
N SER A 215 -6.22 17.55 -2.71
CA SER A 215 -6.60 18.67 -3.57
C SER A 215 -5.41 19.57 -3.93
N GLY A 216 -5.69 20.62 -4.70
CA GLY A 216 -4.69 21.60 -5.14
C GLY A 216 -4.11 21.27 -6.51
N THR A 217 -3.00 21.91 -6.86
CA THR A 217 -2.32 21.70 -8.15
C THR A 217 -1.18 20.69 -8.02
N LEU A 218 -0.87 19.94 -9.08
CA LEU A 218 0.36 19.15 -9.11
C LEU A 218 1.59 20.10 -9.15
N PRO A 219 2.59 19.89 -8.29
CA PRO A 219 3.78 20.73 -8.26
C PRO A 219 4.67 20.44 -9.47
N HIS A 220 5.37 21.45 -9.99
CA HIS A 220 6.31 21.26 -11.10
C HIS A 220 7.45 20.29 -10.74
N SER A 221 7.79 20.18 -9.45
CA SER A 221 8.76 19.23 -8.93
C SER A 221 8.33 17.76 -9.05
N ILE A 222 7.10 17.44 -9.46
CA ILE A 222 6.70 16.04 -9.77
C ILE A 222 7.66 15.39 -10.78
N GLY A 223 8.22 16.18 -11.71
CA GLY A 223 9.23 15.72 -12.65
C GLY A 223 10.58 15.31 -12.03
N ASN A 224 10.78 15.51 -10.72
CA ASN A 224 11.94 15.04 -9.96
C ASN A 224 11.85 13.56 -9.59
N LEU A 225 10.66 12.95 -9.65
CA LEU A 225 10.42 11.55 -9.27
C LEU A 225 10.92 10.59 -10.37
N LYS A 226 12.23 10.56 -10.62
CA LYS A 226 12.82 9.84 -11.77
C LYS A 226 12.59 8.33 -11.76
N SER A 227 12.35 7.75 -10.58
CA SER A 227 12.06 6.34 -10.41
C SER A 227 10.57 6.00 -10.48
N LEU A 228 9.69 7.01 -10.63
CA LEU A 228 8.25 6.80 -10.57
C LEU A 228 7.76 5.96 -11.76
N SER A 229 7.15 4.83 -11.42
CA SER A 229 6.58 3.84 -12.34
C SER A 229 5.05 3.83 -12.28
N ALA A 230 4.47 4.07 -11.11
CA ALA A 230 3.03 4.09 -10.91
C ALA A 230 2.58 5.38 -10.21
N LEU A 231 1.61 6.08 -10.82
CA LEU A 231 0.97 7.27 -10.27
C LEU A 231 -0.55 7.12 -10.36
N GLY A 232 -1.21 6.91 -9.22
CA GLY A 232 -2.67 6.85 -9.11
C GLY A 232 -3.19 8.01 -8.28
N LEU A 233 -3.85 8.97 -8.92
CA LEU A 233 -4.49 10.14 -8.29
C LEU A 233 -5.98 10.21 -8.65
N ALA A 234 -6.58 9.09 -9.07
CA ALA A 234 -7.97 9.06 -9.51
C ALA A 234 -8.94 9.40 -8.38
N PHE A 235 -10.11 9.93 -8.71
CA PHE A 235 -11.17 10.25 -7.72
C PHE A 235 -10.66 11.12 -6.56
N CYS A 236 -9.90 12.15 -6.89
CA CYS A 236 -9.41 13.17 -5.94
C CYS A 236 -10.04 14.53 -6.26
N ASN A 237 -9.49 15.62 -5.72
CA ASN A 237 -9.94 16.99 -5.98
C ASN A 237 -8.82 17.87 -6.54
N PHE A 238 -7.93 17.30 -7.36
CA PHE A 238 -6.86 18.07 -7.97
C PHE A 238 -7.39 19.01 -9.06
N VAL A 239 -6.75 20.17 -9.20
CA VAL A 239 -7.14 21.26 -10.11
C VAL A 239 -5.93 21.79 -10.88
N GLY A 240 -6.19 22.62 -11.89
CA GLY A 240 -5.14 23.32 -12.63
C GLY A 240 -4.46 22.45 -13.69
N PRO A 241 -3.40 22.93 -14.34
CA PRO A 241 -2.75 22.21 -15.43
C PRO A 241 -1.87 21.06 -14.94
N LEU A 242 -1.76 20.03 -15.77
CA LEU A 242 -0.73 19.00 -15.63
C LEU A 242 0.66 19.61 -15.93
N PRO A 243 1.65 19.52 -15.02
CA PRO A 243 2.97 20.11 -15.24
C PRO A 243 3.68 19.50 -16.44
N THR A 244 4.29 20.33 -17.29
CA THR A 244 5.10 19.87 -18.44
C THR A 244 6.30 19.02 -18.01
N SER A 245 6.78 19.19 -16.77
CA SER A 245 7.84 18.39 -16.17
C SER A 245 7.49 16.91 -15.98
N MET A 246 6.21 16.52 -16.04
CA MET A 246 5.80 15.11 -16.09
C MET A 246 6.40 14.38 -17.29
N GLY A 247 6.69 15.10 -18.39
CA GLY A 247 7.42 14.54 -19.53
C GLY A 247 8.87 14.14 -19.24
N ASN A 248 9.42 14.51 -18.08
CA ASN A 248 10.76 14.11 -17.65
C ASN A 248 10.78 12.78 -16.85
N LEU A 249 9.61 12.16 -16.64
CA LEU A 249 9.46 10.88 -15.95
C LEU A 249 9.68 9.77 -16.96
N THR A 250 10.79 9.05 -16.88
CA THR A 250 11.16 8.05 -17.91
C THR A 250 10.69 6.64 -17.61
N GLN A 251 10.31 6.38 -16.34
CA GLN A 251 10.01 5.05 -15.82
C GLN A 251 8.51 4.77 -15.70
N LEU A 252 7.63 5.70 -16.10
CA LEU A 252 6.18 5.52 -15.94
C LEU A 252 5.67 4.33 -16.75
N GLU A 253 4.89 3.49 -16.08
CA GLU A 253 4.17 2.33 -16.61
C GLU A 253 2.65 2.52 -16.44
N TYR A 254 2.24 3.07 -15.29
CA TYR A 254 0.85 3.28 -14.92
C TYR A 254 0.61 4.74 -14.50
N VAL A 255 -0.32 5.41 -15.17
CA VAL A 255 -0.80 6.73 -14.79
C VAL A 255 -2.32 6.74 -14.83
N ASP A 256 -2.93 7.03 -13.68
CA ASP A 256 -4.37 7.23 -13.58
C ASP A 256 -4.65 8.53 -12.83
N LEU A 257 -5.07 9.54 -13.58
CA LEU A 257 -5.43 10.88 -13.10
C LEU A 257 -6.92 11.16 -13.29
N SER A 258 -7.71 10.10 -13.52
CA SER A 258 -9.12 10.22 -13.87
C SER A 258 -9.96 10.84 -12.75
N SER A 259 -11.14 11.34 -13.09
CA SER A 259 -12.11 11.88 -12.12
C SER A 259 -11.50 12.95 -11.21
N ASN A 260 -10.93 13.98 -11.82
CA ASN A 260 -10.39 15.18 -11.18
C ASN A 260 -10.89 16.44 -11.91
N ASN A 261 -10.34 17.61 -11.60
CA ASN A 261 -10.66 18.86 -12.28
C ASN A 261 -9.40 19.48 -12.92
N PHE A 262 -8.55 18.63 -13.51
CA PHE A 262 -7.37 19.08 -14.26
C PHE A 262 -7.80 19.85 -15.52
N THR A 263 -7.04 20.88 -15.86
CA THR A 263 -7.30 21.79 -16.99
C THR A 263 -6.07 21.90 -17.91
N GLY A 264 -6.17 22.66 -19.01
CA GLY A 264 -5.01 22.92 -19.88
C GLY A 264 -4.61 21.70 -20.71
N SER A 265 -3.38 21.71 -21.25
CA SER A 265 -2.89 20.70 -22.18
C SER A 265 -2.25 19.49 -21.53
N ILE A 266 -2.41 18.33 -22.17
CA ILE A 266 -1.75 17.09 -21.78
C ILE A 266 -0.24 17.21 -22.04
N PRO A 267 0.63 16.99 -21.03
CA PRO A 267 2.08 17.01 -21.23
C PRO A 267 2.51 15.80 -22.07
N SER A 268 3.65 15.93 -22.77
CA SER A 268 4.16 14.82 -23.57
C SER A 268 4.79 13.74 -22.69
N PHE A 269 4.33 12.50 -22.82
CA PHE A 269 4.90 11.31 -22.14
C PHE A 269 5.87 10.52 -23.03
N HIS A 270 6.41 11.12 -24.09
CA HIS A 270 7.29 10.42 -25.07
C HIS A 270 8.54 9.76 -24.47
N MET A 271 8.99 10.23 -23.29
CA MET A 271 10.13 9.65 -22.57
C MET A 271 9.77 8.40 -21.78
N SER A 272 8.48 8.18 -21.47
CA SER A 272 7.94 7.03 -20.74
C SER A 272 7.72 5.84 -21.68
N LYS A 273 8.80 5.21 -22.13
CA LYS A 273 8.74 4.14 -23.14
C LYS A 273 8.00 2.87 -22.66
N SER A 274 7.85 2.72 -21.35
CA SER A 274 7.16 1.58 -20.72
C SER A 274 5.71 1.89 -20.34
N LEU A 275 5.15 3.05 -20.73
CA LEU A 275 3.79 3.44 -20.37
C LEU A 275 2.77 2.49 -21.01
N ILE A 276 2.06 1.72 -20.20
CA ILE A 276 1.05 0.74 -20.63
C ILE A 276 -0.37 1.16 -20.25
N HIS A 277 -0.51 2.05 -19.25
CA HIS A 277 -1.80 2.56 -18.81
C HIS A 277 -1.73 4.08 -18.61
N LEU A 278 -2.63 4.79 -19.28
CA LEU A 278 -2.82 6.23 -19.15
C LEU A 278 -4.32 6.52 -19.14
N ASP A 279 -4.87 6.77 -17.97
CA ASP A 279 -6.24 7.25 -17.79
C ASP A 279 -6.21 8.71 -17.34
N LEU A 280 -6.77 9.58 -18.16
CA LEU A 280 -6.91 11.02 -17.88
C LEU A 280 -8.39 11.42 -17.83
N SER A 281 -9.29 10.44 -17.74
CA SER A 281 -10.69 10.65 -18.04
C SER A 281 -11.44 11.44 -16.99
N GLN A 282 -12.60 11.98 -17.33
CA GLN A 282 -13.41 12.77 -16.39
C GLN A 282 -12.61 13.94 -15.77
N ASN A 283 -11.96 14.72 -16.64
CA ASN A 283 -11.26 15.98 -16.33
C ASN A 283 -11.74 17.10 -17.28
N VAL A 284 -11.13 18.28 -17.20
CA VAL A 284 -11.41 19.43 -18.07
C VAL A 284 -10.19 19.77 -18.94
N LEU A 285 -9.48 18.73 -19.40
CA LEU A 285 -8.29 18.83 -20.23
C LEU A 285 -8.63 19.30 -21.66
N THR A 286 -7.70 19.99 -22.31
CA THR A 286 -7.86 20.64 -23.62
C THR A 286 -6.59 20.46 -24.48
N GLY A 287 -6.67 20.56 -25.81
CA GLY A 287 -5.50 20.57 -26.69
C GLY A 287 -4.97 19.19 -27.10
N HIS A 288 -4.18 19.14 -28.19
CA HIS A 288 -3.83 17.94 -28.98
C HIS A 288 -3.12 16.82 -28.22
N CYS A 289 -3.49 15.58 -28.56
CA CYS A 289 -2.92 14.40 -27.94
C CYS A 289 -1.43 14.19 -28.32
N PRO A 290 -0.57 13.88 -27.33
CA PRO A 290 0.85 13.73 -27.59
C PRO A 290 1.13 12.44 -28.35
N GLY A 291 1.27 12.53 -29.68
CA GLY A 291 2.18 11.76 -30.55
C GLY A 291 2.16 10.23 -30.57
N VAL A 292 1.30 9.55 -29.81
CA VAL A 292 1.17 8.07 -29.81
C VAL A 292 -0.10 7.61 -30.54
N TYR A 293 -1.09 8.50 -30.70
CA TYR A 293 -2.36 8.22 -31.37
C TYR A 293 -2.50 9.12 -32.60
N GLU A 294 -2.76 8.53 -33.77
CA GLU A 294 -2.78 9.25 -35.06
C GLU A 294 -4.02 10.14 -35.25
N SER A 295 -4.99 10.13 -34.33
CA SER A 295 -6.15 11.02 -34.40
C SER A 295 -6.71 11.45 -33.05
N TRP A 296 -7.31 12.64 -33.01
CA TRP A 296 -7.96 13.23 -31.83
C TRP A 296 -9.12 12.37 -31.32
N ASN A 297 -9.84 11.66 -32.20
CA ASN A 297 -11.02 10.88 -31.85
C ASN A 297 -10.70 9.63 -31.02
N GLU A 298 -9.57 8.95 -31.27
CA GLU A 298 -9.10 7.81 -30.48
C GLU A 298 -8.71 8.24 -29.06
N CYS A 299 -8.10 9.41 -28.98
CA CYS A 299 -7.67 10.00 -27.73
C CYS A 299 -8.85 10.55 -26.91
N GLU A 300 -9.84 11.19 -27.55
CA GLU A 300 -11.07 11.66 -26.91
C GLU A 300 -11.90 10.50 -26.36
N ALA A 301 -11.95 9.35 -27.05
CA ALA A 301 -12.61 8.14 -26.57
C ALA A 301 -11.94 7.52 -25.32
N GLN A 302 -10.61 7.64 -25.20
CA GLN A 302 -9.84 7.24 -24.02
C GLN A 302 -9.91 8.27 -22.88
N ILE A 303 -9.95 9.57 -23.20
CA ILE A 303 -10.07 10.66 -22.22
C ILE A 303 -11.52 10.84 -21.73
N ASN A 304 -12.55 10.35 -22.42
CA ASN A 304 -13.94 10.56 -21.98
C ASN A 304 -14.69 9.28 -21.60
N GLY A 305 -14.04 8.11 -21.59
CA GLY A 305 -14.66 6.85 -21.17
C GLY A 305 -15.72 6.38 -22.16
N PHE A 306 -15.33 5.66 -23.21
CA PHE A 306 -16.27 4.98 -24.08
C PHE A 306 -16.77 3.66 -23.46
N GLU A 307 -18.04 3.63 -23.04
CA GLU A 307 -18.80 2.38 -22.86
C GLU A 307 -19.33 1.92 -24.23
N GLY A 308 -18.67 0.96 -24.89
CA GLY A 308 -19.17 0.37 -26.12
C GLY A 308 -18.21 -0.62 -26.79
N SER A 309 -18.65 -1.86 -26.99
CA SER A 309 -17.89 -2.98 -27.56
C SER A 309 -17.58 -2.84 -29.06
N PHE A 310 -16.39 -3.34 -29.45
CA PHE A 310 -15.79 -3.44 -30.79
C PHE A 310 -16.68 -3.97 -31.92
N VAL A 311 -16.39 -3.52 -33.16
CA VAL A 311 -16.28 -4.42 -34.32
C VAL A 311 -15.07 -3.99 -35.15
N GLU A 312 -14.00 -4.79 -35.12
CA GLU A 312 -12.98 -4.78 -36.17
C GLU A 312 -13.63 -5.14 -37.51
N SER A 313 -13.34 -4.38 -38.55
CA SER A 313 -13.40 -4.92 -39.90
C SER A 313 -12.07 -4.65 -40.59
N TYR A 314 -11.27 -5.72 -40.68
CA TYR A 314 -10.31 -5.87 -41.75
C TYR A 314 -11.06 -5.71 -43.08
N SER A 315 -10.57 -4.85 -43.96
CA SER A 315 -10.87 -4.94 -45.38
C SER A 315 -9.64 -4.53 -46.16
N VAL A 316 -9.04 -5.55 -46.74
CA VAL A 316 -8.08 -5.55 -47.83
C VAL A 316 -8.49 -4.57 -48.93
N MET A 317 -7.57 -3.69 -49.33
CA MET A 317 -7.18 -3.52 -50.74
C MET A 317 -5.79 -2.90 -50.85
#